data_AF-A0A6G2K100-F1
#
_entry.id   AF-A0A6G2K100-F1
#
_cell.length_a   1.000
_cell.length_b   1.000
_cell.length_c   1.000
_cell.angle_alpha   90.00
_cell.angle_beta   90.00
_cell.angle_gamma   90.00
#
_symmetry.space_group_name_H-M   'P 1'
#
loop_
_entity.id
_entity.type
_entity.pdbx_description
1 polymer ?
#
loop_
_entity_poly.entity_id
_entity_poly.type
_entity_poly.pdbx_seq_one_letter_code
_entity_poly.pdbx_strand_id
1 'polypeptide(L)'
;MQVLAAMSGGVDSSVAAALLAAEGHEVVGVTMKLWGGPSDTGCCSVADVIDARRVADALGLDHHVFNFAEDFSARVVDPYVADHAAGRKILAE
;
A
#
# COMPACT_ATOMS: atom_id res chain seq x y z
N MET A 1 18.82 4.72 10.13
CA MET A 1 18.18 3.42 10.48
C MET A 1 17.74 2.75 9.19
N GLN A 2 17.43 1.45 9.20
CA GLN A 2 16.82 0.79 8.04
C GLN A 2 15.30 0.93 8.13
N VAL A 3 14.68 1.48 7.08
CA VAL A 3 13.25 1.83 7.07
C VAL A 3 12.59 1.24 5.84
N LEU A 4 11.53 0.47 6.07
CA LEU A 4 10.64 0.01 5.01
C LEU A 4 9.45 0.98 4.91
N ALA A 5 9.38 1.77 3.84
CA ALA A 5 8.34 2.75 3.63
C ALA A 5 7.19 2.16 2.80
N ALA A 6 6.00 2.05 3.37
CA ALA A 6 4.80 1.67 2.63
C ALA A 6 4.36 2.82 1.72
N MET A 7 4.51 2.65 0.40
CA MET A 7 4.22 3.62 -0.63
C MET A 7 2.99 3.20 -1.44
N SER A 8 1.90 3.95 -1.29
CA SER A 8 0.63 3.69 -1.98
C SER A 8 0.55 4.32 -3.37
N GLY A 9 1.56 5.10 -3.78
CA GLY A 9 1.52 5.98 -4.96
C GLY A 9 0.97 7.37 -4.64
N GLY A 10 0.42 7.57 -3.44
CA GLY A 10 -0.06 8.86 -2.96
C GLY A 10 1.06 9.79 -2.48
N VAL A 11 0.73 11.08 -2.40
CA VAL A 11 1.66 12.14 -2.00
C VAL A 11 2.16 11.99 -0.56
N ASP A 12 1.31 11.58 0.38
CA ASP A 12 1.69 11.50 1.80
C ASP A 12 2.81 10.47 2.02
N SER A 13 2.62 9.27 1.47
CA SER A 13 3.64 8.21 1.54
C SER A 13 4.94 8.57 0.81
N SER A 14 4.82 9.34 -0.28
CA SER A 14 5.95 9.81 -1.07
C SER A 14 6.79 10.83 -0.29
N VAL A 15 6.14 11.81 0.33
CA VAL A 15 6.80 12.83 1.15
C VAL A 15 7.39 12.20 2.40
N ALA A 16 6.71 11.25 3.05
CA ALA A 16 7.24 10.54 4.19
C ALA A 16 8.55 9.80 3.86
N ALA A 17 8.58 9.07 2.74
CA ALA A 17 9.79 8.39 2.27
C ALA A 17 10.92 9.39 1.96
N ALA A 18 10.60 10.52 1.31
CA ALA A 18 11.57 11.56 0.98
C ALA A 18 12.19 12.22 2.22
N LEU A 19 11.37 12.51 3.24
CA LEU A 19 11.85 13.09 4.50
C LEU A 19 12.80 12.13 5.23
N LEU A 20 12.45 10.85 5.31
CA LEU A 20 13.31 9.84 5.94
C LEU A 20 14.64 9.66 5.17
N ALA A 21 14.60 9.69 3.83
CA ALA A 21 15.81 9.65 3.03
C ALA A 21 16.68 10.90 3.25
N ALA A 22 16.06 12.10 3.33
CA ALA A 22 16.77 13.36 3.59
C ALA A 22 17.41 13.42 4.98
N GLU A 23 16.83 12.74 5.98
CA GLU A 23 17.43 12.54 7.30
C GLU A 23 18.61 11.55 7.32
N GLY A 24 18.92 10.91 6.20
CA GLY A 24 20.03 9.96 6.06
C GLY A 24 19.69 8.53 6.47
N HIS A 25 18.41 8.15 6.53
CA HIS A 25 18.02 6.75 6.72
C HIS A 25 18.18 5.93 5.44
N GLU A 26 18.42 4.64 5.59
CA GLU A 26 18.40 3.68 4.49
C GLU A 26 16.94 3.27 4.27
N VAL A 27 16.32 3.86 3.24
CA VAL A 27 14.89 3.68 2.96
C VAL A 27 14.69 2.74 1.77
N VAL A 28 13.82 1.75 1.94
CA VAL A 28 13.32 0.90 0.85
C VAL A 28 11.81 1.09 0.73
N GLY A 29 11.34 1.46 -0.45
CA GLY A 29 9.93 1.64 -0.75
C GLY A 29 9.23 0.30 -1.00
N VAL A 30 7.98 0.19 -0.56
CA VAL A 30 7.18 -1.02 -0.74
C VAL A 30 5.73 -0.67 -1.07
N THR A 31 5.16 -1.30 -2.09
CA THR A 31 3.72 -1.25 -2.37
C THR A 31 3.07 -2.59 -2.04
N MET A 32 1.94 -2.54 -1.33
CA MET A 32 1.14 -3.73 -1.03
C MET A 32 -0.06 -3.79 -1.98
N LYS A 33 -0.11 -4.82 -2.82
CA LYS A 33 -1.28 -5.13 -3.63
C LYS A 33 -2.27 -5.92 -2.77
N LEU A 34 -3.33 -5.24 -2.33
CA LEU A 34 -4.36 -5.80 -1.45
C LEU A 34 -5.61 -6.25 -2.19
N TRP A 35 -5.82 -5.74 -3.40
CA TRP A 35 -7.01 -6.02 -4.20
C TRP A 35 -6.66 -5.97 -5.69
N GLY A 36 -7.42 -6.69 -6.51
CA GLY A 36 -7.23 -6.68 -7.96
C GLY A 36 -8.06 -7.76 -8.65
N GLY A 37 -9.01 -7.31 -9.47
CA GLY A 37 -9.77 -8.15 -10.41
C GLY A 37 -9.44 -7.80 -11.86
N PRO A 38 -10.13 -8.39 -12.85
CA PRO A 38 -9.89 -8.12 -14.28
C PRO A 38 -10.13 -6.67 -14.70
N SER A 39 -10.84 -5.87 -13.89
CA SER A 39 -10.92 -4.42 -14.06
C SER A 39 -9.93 -3.71 -13.14
N ASP A 40 -8.95 -3.04 -13.73
CA ASP A 40 -7.89 -2.26 -13.06
C ASP A 40 -8.40 -0.92 -12.47
N THR A 41 -9.71 -0.80 -12.25
CA THR A 41 -10.39 0.40 -11.76
C THR A 41 -10.62 0.25 -10.25
N GLY A 42 -9.62 0.53 -9.43
CA GLY A 42 -9.73 0.49 -7.97
C GLY A 42 -8.44 0.90 -7.25
N CYS A 43 -8.54 1.11 -5.93
CA CYS A 43 -7.40 1.36 -5.04
C CYS A 43 -6.42 0.18 -5.10
N CYS A 44 -5.13 0.46 -5.30
CA CYS A 44 -4.06 -0.52 -5.61
C CYS A 44 -4.03 -0.96 -7.09
N SER A 45 -4.34 -0.03 -8.00
CA SER A 45 -4.23 -0.25 -9.45
C SER A 45 -2.77 -0.41 -9.88
N VAL A 46 -2.57 -0.93 -11.10
CA VAL A 46 -1.23 -0.91 -11.73
C VAL A 46 -0.68 0.53 -11.82
N ALA A 47 -1.54 1.53 -12.00
CA ALA A 47 -1.12 2.93 -12.04
C ALA A 47 -0.53 3.40 -10.69
N ASP A 48 -1.15 3.04 -9.57
CA ASP A 48 -0.67 3.41 -8.23
C ASP A 48 0.72 2.82 -7.94
N VAL A 49 0.93 1.57 -8.36
CA VAL A 49 2.23 0.89 -8.25
C VAL A 49 3.29 1.60 -9.11
N ILE A 50 2.93 2.03 -10.31
CA ILE A 50 3.82 2.77 -11.21
C ILE A 50 4.17 4.14 -10.61
N ASP A 51 3.21 4.84 -10.01
CA ASP A 51 3.46 6.15 -9.41
C ASP A 51 4.34 6.03 -8.16
N ALA A 52 4.12 5.02 -7.31
CA ALA A 52 5.02 4.71 -6.20
C ALA A 52 6.45 4.42 -6.70
N ARG A 53 6.56 3.62 -7.77
CA ARG A 53 7.85 3.28 -8.39
C ARG A 53 8.56 4.51 -8.93
N ARG A 54 7.86 5.40 -9.63
CA ARG A 54 8.41 6.65 -10.18
C ARG A 54 8.97 7.55 -9.10
N VAL A 55 8.26 7.69 -7.98
CA VAL A 55 8.73 8.47 -6.83
C VAL A 55 9.97 7.82 -6.22
N ALA A 56 9.96 6.51 -5.98
CA ALA A 56 11.10 5.80 -5.44
C ALA A 56 12.34 5.95 -6.33
N ASP A 57 12.19 5.79 -7.66
CA ASP A 57 13.26 5.99 -8.62
C ASP A 57 13.80 7.43 -8.57
N ALA A 58 12.92 8.45 -8.46
CA ALA A 58 13.32 9.85 -8.33
C ALA A 58 14.07 10.17 -7.03
N LEU A 59 13.80 9.41 -5.96
CA LEU A 59 14.46 9.50 -4.67
C LEU A 59 15.70 8.59 -4.56
N GLY A 60 15.98 7.76 -5.56
CA GLY A 60 17.08 6.80 -5.55
C GLY A 60 16.87 5.62 -4.60
N LEU A 61 15.62 5.23 -4.35
CA LEU A 61 15.24 4.16 -3.43
C LEU A 61 14.93 2.87 -4.20
N ASP A 62 15.30 1.72 -3.62
CA ASP A 62 14.76 0.43 -4.06
C ASP A 62 13.26 0.38 -3.79
N HIS A 63 12.50 -0.25 -4.70
CA HIS A 63 11.05 -0.39 -4.58
C HIS A 63 10.58 -1.79 -4.93
N HIS A 64 9.81 -2.39 -4.01
CA HIS A 64 9.26 -3.74 -4.14
C HIS A 64 7.74 -3.74 -4.07
N VAL A 65 7.13 -4.78 -4.66
CA VAL A 65 5.68 -4.98 -4.61
C VAL A 65 5.39 -6.33 -3.97
N PHE A 66 4.60 -6.32 -2.90
CA PHE A 66 4.11 -7.54 -2.26
C PHE A 66 2.63 -7.74 -2.57
N ASN A 67 2.27 -8.96 -2.97
CA ASN A 67 0.88 -9.33 -3.17
C ASN A 67 0.34 -9.97 -1.90
N PHE A 68 -0.61 -9.31 -1.26
CA PHE A 68 -1.32 -9.79 -0.07
C PHE A 68 -2.84 -9.89 -0.33
N ALA A 69 -3.26 -10.00 -1.59
CA ALA A 69 -4.68 -9.99 -1.93
C ALA A 69 -5.46 -11.14 -1.25
N GLU A 70 -4.89 -12.34 -1.20
CA GLU A 70 -5.53 -13.49 -0.54
C GLU A 70 -5.66 -13.28 0.98
N ASP A 71 -4.57 -12.86 1.63
CA ASP A 71 -4.56 -12.56 3.07
C ASP A 71 -5.53 -11.43 3.42
N PHE A 72 -5.57 -10.38 2.61
CA PHE A 72 -6.48 -9.25 2.81
C PHE A 72 -7.93 -9.67 2.62
N SER A 73 -8.23 -10.51 1.63
CA SER A 73 -9.58 -11.06 1.46
C SER A 73 -10.02 -11.84 2.70
N ALA A 74 -9.21 -12.80 3.14
CA ALA A 74 -9.56 -13.69 4.24
C ALA A 74 -9.65 -12.98 5.60
N ARG A 75 -8.79 -11.98 5.84
CA ARG A 75 -8.64 -11.36 7.18
C ARG A 75 -9.40 -10.05 7.32
N VAL A 76 -9.74 -9.37 6.22
CA VAL A 76 -10.38 -8.06 6.25
C VAL A 76 -11.71 -8.08 5.51
N VAL A 77 -11.72 -8.54 4.26
CA VAL A 77 -12.93 -8.46 3.42
C VAL A 77 -13.99 -9.46 3.84
N ASP A 78 -13.66 -10.74 4.02
CA ASP A 78 -14.63 -11.76 4.39
C ASP A 78 -15.28 -11.48 5.76
N PRO A 79 -14.51 -11.11 6.83
CA PRO A 79 -15.10 -10.69 8.10
C PRO A 79 -15.97 -9.45 7.95
N TYR A 80 -15.53 -8.46 7.16
CA TYR A 80 -16.29 -7.23 6.91
C TYR A 80 -17.65 -7.55 6.26
N VAL A 81 -17.66 -8.40 5.22
CA VAL A 81 -18.89 -8.80 4.53
C VAL A 81 -19.82 -9.58 5.45
N ALA A 82 -19.28 -10.52 6.25
CA ALA A 82 -20.06 -11.31 7.20
C ALA A 82 -20.72 -10.44 8.29
N ASP A 83 -19.98 -9.46 8.83
CA ASP A 83 -20.50 -8.49 9.81
C ASP A 83 -21.58 -7.60 9.21
N HIS A 84 -21.34 -7.08 8.01
CA HIS A 84 -22.31 -6.26 7.30
C HIS A 84 -23.60 -7.04 6.99
N ALA A 85 -23.47 -8.30 6.53
CA ALA A 85 -24.63 -9.17 6.27
C ALA A 85 -25.44 -9.48 7.54
N ALA A 86 -24.78 -9.49 8.70
CA ALA A 86 -25.42 -9.68 10.00
C ALA A 86 -25.97 -8.37 10.61
N GLY A 87 -25.87 -7.24 9.92
CA GLY A 87 -26.31 -5.93 10.40
C GLY A 87 -25.46 -5.36 11.54
N ARG A 88 -24.25 -5.87 11.75
CA ARG A 88 -23.31 -5.34 12.74
C ARG A 88 -22.61 -4.11 12.17
N LYS A 89 -22.47 -3.06 12.98
CA LYS A 89 -21.56 -1.95 12.67
C LYS A 89 -20.17 -2.35 13.10
N ILE A 90 -19.24 -2.35 12.15
CA ILE A 90 -17.83 -2.53 12.43
C ILE A 90 -17.34 -1.16 12.93
N LEU A 91 -17.29 -0.99 14.25
CA LEU A 91 -16.50 0.08 14.84
C LEU A 91 -15.05 -0.41 14.74
N ALA A 92 -14.29 0.17 13.81
CA ALA A 92 -12.85 0.01 13.81
C ALA A 92 -12.32 0.68 15.08
N GLU A 93 -12.03 -0.12 16.10
CA GLU A 93 -11.16 0.26 17.22
C GLU A 93 -9.71 -0.16 16.91
#